data_AF-A0A1G4MJ11-F1
#
_entry.id   AF-A0A1G4MJ11-F1
#
_cell.length_a   1.000
_cell.length_b   1.000
_cell.length_c   1.000
_cell.angle_alpha   90.00
_cell.angle_beta   90.00
_cell.angle_gamma   90.00
#
_symmetry.space_group_name_H-M   'P 1'
#
loop_
_entity.id
_entity.type
_entity.pdbx_description
1 polymer ?
#
loop_
_entity_poly.entity_id
_entity_poly.type
_entity_poly.pdbx_seq_one_letter_code
_entity_poly.pdbx_strand_id
1 'polypeptide(L)'
;MLFRAISKQVRFGLLKKNVYSQCKCLVRCVNLTSFRAVHHSSYSNPKLLNVRKASAITASVATVGILTYLFGEAFEDGIPVSEIKLHNKVDDCWIVLNGEVYDVTAFLKQHPGGAARILEVAGQDATDKFHEMHSDAILDKVKGKLIYIGKMKGQFYKELTAEEMRIMDMKSKLPPLSSVFSISDFEAIAKQVLPKSSFMYFATGASDEFTLRENHYAYSRVFFRPKILQDTNTDVDTSTNFLGAKVNIPIYITAFAGSKLADPIGEMHLQAASYDANVMHMVPKQNSYSVDDFFDVVPEDQNHWMQFHFDTEEEKRNVDQFLRTAESLPSVKGVFFNVDLPDIGNREKDSRQRASTDGYHGLDEMTPNQFGQHPRLAWKDIEKIISSTSLPVALKGVQRGEDVVLAAEKGIKAVVLSNHGGRQLDFSRPPLEVLVEAKQMLREKNLEDKIEIYVDGGIRRGSDVVKALCLGATGVGLGRPFLYAMAGYGEDGVAKLIDILETEIKNNMRLLGVDKIEDLNESFVDARNLKLRNPRIADSLYDEAYQPLTFPEFR
;
A
#
# COMPACT_ATOMS: atom_id res chain seq x y z
N MET A 1 11.05 -12.20 57.09
CA MET A 1 10.46 -13.55 56.96
C MET A 1 9.21 -13.40 56.11
N LEU A 2 9.33 -13.15 54.81
CA LEU A 2 9.70 -14.08 53.73
C LEU A 2 8.75 -15.30 53.65
N PHE A 3 8.14 -15.44 52.47
CA PHE A 3 7.32 -16.54 51.95
C PHE A 3 5.83 -16.61 52.35
N ARG A 4 5.00 -15.87 51.58
CA ARG A 4 3.69 -16.35 51.06
C ARG A 4 3.16 -15.42 49.95
N ALA A 5 3.65 -15.62 48.73
CA ALA A 5 3.01 -15.34 47.46
C ALA A 5 3.99 -15.77 46.35
N ILE A 6 3.49 -16.25 45.20
CA ILE A 6 4.24 -16.88 44.08
C ILE A 6 4.39 -18.40 44.23
N SER A 7 3.36 -19.12 43.80
CA SER A 7 3.44 -20.52 43.36
C SER A 7 2.09 -20.93 42.76
N LYS A 8 1.80 -20.46 41.53
CA LYS A 8 0.86 -21.09 40.57
C LYS A 8 0.88 -20.32 39.25
N GLN A 9 2.03 -20.33 38.57
CA GLN A 9 2.13 -19.86 37.19
C GLN A 9 3.31 -20.52 36.47
N VAL A 10 3.34 -21.85 36.41
CA VAL A 10 4.19 -22.60 35.46
C VAL A 10 3.48 -23.90 35.13
N ARG A 11 2.74 -23.92 34.02
CA ARG A 11 2.44 -25.08 33.16
C ARG A 11 1.32 -24.68 32.20
N PHE A 12 1.70 -24.14 31.06
CA PHE A 12 1.07 -24.26 29.73
C PHE A 12 1.67 -23.16 28.86
N GLY A 13 2.76 -23.49 28.19
CA GLY A 13 3.54 -22.52 27.41
C GLY A 13 4.82 -23.16 26.90
N LEU A 14 4.69 -24.23 26.12
CA LEU A 14 5.75 -24.85 25.32
C LEU A 14 5.10 -25.98 24.52
N LEU A 15 4.50 -25.64 23.38
CA LEU A 15 4.22 -26.52 22.23
C LEU A 15 3.41 -25.71 21.21
N LYS A 16 4.13 -24.93 20.38
CA LYS A 16 3.76 -24.40 19.03
C LYS A 16 4.62 -23.17 18.68
N LYS A 17 5.93 -23.37 18.63
CA LYS A 17 6.90 -22.52 17.92
C LYS A 17 7.96 -23.46 17.35
N ASN A 18 7.60 -24.16 16.27
CA ASN A 18 8.55 -24.98 15.51
C ASN A 18 7.99 -25.37 14.13
N VAL A 19 7.62 -24.36 13.35
CA VAL A 19 7.64 -24.34 11.88
C VAL A 19 7.94 -22.87 11.56
N TYR A 20 8.85 -22.53 10.63
CA TYR A 20 9.38 -21.18 10.30
C TYR A 20 10.80 -20.80 10.77
N SER A 21 11.62 -21.73 11.27
CA SER A 21 13.05 -21.45 11.56
C SER A 21 14.02 -22.47 10.95
N GLN A 22 13.88 -22.77 9.66
CA GLN A 22 14.93 -23.46 8.88
C GLN A 22 14.98 -22.93 7.45
N CYS A 23 15.77 -21.87 7.24
CA CYS A 23 16.45 -21.56 5.97
C CYS A 23 17.38 -20.35 6.16
N LYS A 24 18.37 -20.44 7.07
CA LYS A 24 19.51 -19.52 7.14
C LYS A 24 20.75 -20.27 7.64
N CYS A 25 21.40 -21.00 6.73
CA CYS A 25 22.80 -21.39 6.88
C CYS A 25 23.32 -21.90 5.53
N LEU A 26 24.16 -21.11 4.88
CA LEU A 26 25.34 -21.48 4.09
C LEU A 26 25.64 -20.32 3.13
N VAL A 27 26.62 -19.48 3.47
CA VAL A 27 27.78 -19.09 2.63
C VAL A 27 28.67 -18.22 3.51
N ARG A 28 29.69 -18.83 4.12
CA ARG A 28 30.84 -18.11 4.67
C ARG A 28 32.05 -19.03 4.64
N CYS A 29 32.89 -18.85 3.62
CA CYS A 29 34.33 -19.09 3.60
C CYS A 29 34.81 -19.05 2.13
N VAL A 30 35.60 -18.04 1.73
CA VAL A 30 36.97 -18.24 1.22
C VAL A 30 37.77 -16.94 1.43
N ASN A 31 38.78 -17.11 2.29
CA ASN A 31 40.06 -16.43 2.53
C ASN A 31 40.43 -15.06 1.93
N LEU A 32 40.95 -14.28 2.88
CA LEU A 32 41.97 -13.24 2.80
C LEU A 32 43.26 -13.72 2.08
N THR A 33 43.77 -12.88 1.19
CA THR A 33 45.21 -12.67 1.03
C THR A 33 45.50 -11.18 0.94
N SER A 34 46.40 -10.76 1.83
CA SER A 34 46.98 -9.43 2.03
C SER A 34 47.65 -8.85 0.79
N PHE A 35 47.57 -7.52 0.60
CA PHE A 35 48.76 -6.69 0.32
C PHE A 35 48.52 -5.24 0.77
N ARG A 36 49.52 -4.69 1.46
CA ARG A 36 49.57 -3.33 2.02
C ARG A 36 49.88 -2.27 0.93
N ALA A 37 49.45 -1.05 1.25
CA ALA A 37 49.48 0.20 0.50
C ALA A 37 50.86 0.70 0.05
N VAL A 38 50.86 1.52 -1.02
CA VAL A 38 51.74 2.70 -1.18
C VAL A 38 50.96 3.82 -1.91
N HIS A 39 51.06 5.04 -1.37
CA HIS A 39 50.59 6.32 -1.91
C HIS A 39 51.29 6.73 -3.22
N HIS A 40 50.59 7.37 -4.17
CA HIS A 40 50.91 8.74 -4.62
C HIS A 40 49.87 9.30 -5.61
N SER A 41 49.87 10.63 -5.65
CA SER A 41 48.96 11.58 -6.28
C SER A 41 49.04 11.70 -7.81
N SER A 42 48.01 12.37 -8.35
CA SER A 42 48.03 13.42 -9.38
C SER A 42 47.59 13.10 -10.82
N TYR A 43 46.52 13.82 -11.20
CA TYR A 43 46.24 14.57 -12.44
C TYR A 43 46.36 13.93 -13.85
N SER A 44 45.31 14.26 -14.62
CA SER A 44 45.25 14.59 -16.07
C SER A 44 45.04 13.50 -17.14
N ASN A 45 43.82 13.57 -17.70
CA ASN A 45 43.27 13.40 -19.06
C ASN A 45 44.08 12.73 -20.22
N PRO A 46 43.37 12.13 -21.19
CA PRO A 46 43.85 11.07 -22.09
C PRO A 46 44.30 11.59 -23.46
N LYS A 47 45.00 10.74 -24.22
CA LYS A 47 44.91 10.65 -25.69
C LYS A 47 45.62 9.39 -26.24
N LEU A 48 44.86 8.66 -27.05
CA LEU A 48 45.21 8.04 -28.34
C LEU A 48 46.53 7.28 -28.48
N LEU A 49 46.45 6.00 -28.82
CA LEU A 49 47.03 5.47 -30.07
C LEU A 49 46.50 4.07 -30.39
N ASN A 50 45.84 3.96 -31.54
CA ASN A 50 45.63 2.72 -32.29
C ASN A 50 46.97 2.06 -32.61
N VAL A 51 47.01 0.72 -32.75
CA VAL A 51 47.44 0.02 -33.98
C VAL A 51 47.56 -1.51 -33.77
N ARG A 52 46.89 -2.22 -34.70
CA ARG A 52 47.11 -3.58 -35.24
C ARG A 52 46.63 -4.85 -34.51
N LYS A 53 45.67 -5.47 -35.21
CA LYS A 53 45.33 -6.89 -35.27
C LYS A 53 46.57 -7.77 -35.55
N ALA A 54 46.65 -8.92 -34.89
CA ALA A 54 47.14 -10.15 -35.48
C ALA A 54 46.53 -11.35 -34.73
N SER A 55 45.77 -12.16 -35.48
CA SER A 55 45.27 -13.47 -35.07
C SER A 55 46.43 -14.47 -35.01
N ALA A 56 46.42 -15.37 -34.03
CA ALA A 56 47.09 -16.65 -34.14
C ALA A 56 46.28 -17.70 -33.35
N ILE A 57 45.62 -18.56 -34.13
CA ILE A 57 45.06 -19.84 -33.71
C ILE A 57 46.23 -20.76 -33.37
N THR A 58 46.18 -21.46 -32.24
CA THR A 58 46.87 -22.74 -32.09
C THR A 58 46.07 -23.61 -31.14
N ALA A 59 45.39 -24.59 -31.74
CA ALA A 59 44.84 -25.75 -31.06
C ALA A 59 45.99 -26.66 -30.61
N SER A 60 45.84 -27.30 -29.45
CA SER A 60 46.53 -28.54 -29.15
C SER A 60 45.54 -29.54 -28.57
N VAL A 61 45.51 -30.70 -29.23
CA VAL A 61 44.67 -31.86 -28.98
C VAL A 61 45.32 -32.71 -27.90
N ALA A 62 44.55 -33.13 -26.89
CA ALA A 62 44.95 -34.20 -25.98
C ALA A 62 43.78 -35.16 -25.74
N THR A 63 43.79 -36.22 -26.55
CA THR A 63 43.43 -37.62 -26.27
C THR A 63 42.38 -37.97 -25.21
N VAL A 64 41.36 -38.65 -25.73
CA VAL A 64 40.41 -39.58 -25.11
C VAL A 64 41.08 -40.51 -24.09
N GLY A 65 40.54 -40.51 -22.87
CA GLY A 65 40.71 -41.56 -21.87
C GLY A 65 39.35 -41.87 -21.25
N ILE A 66 38.68 -42.91 -21.78
CA ILE A 66 37.49 -43.51 -21.19
C ILE A 66 37.98 -44.65 -20.29
N LEU A 67 37.70 -44.59 -18.99
CA LEU A 67 37.03 -45.67 -18.24
C LEU A 67 36.82 -45.25 -16.76
N THR A 68 35.72 -45.73 -16.19
CA THR A 68 35.31 -45.69 -14.76
C THR A 68 34.84 -44.36 -14.18
N TYR A 69 33.56 -44.04 -14.41
CA TYR A 69 32.52 -44.08 -13.37
C TYR A 69 31.16 -43.93 -14.08
N LEU A 70 30.61 -45.05 -14.53
CA LEU A 70 29.27 -45.12 -15.11
C LEU A 70 28.47 -46.16 -14.31
N PHE A 71 27.25 -45.74 -13.99
CA PHE A 71 26.13 -46.48 -13.39
C PHE A 71 26.14 -46.61 -11.87
N GLY A 72 25.66 -45.53 -11.24
CA GLY A 72 25.24 -45.53 -9.84
C GLY A 72 24.49 -44.26 -9.42
N GLU A 73 23.82 -43.56 -10.33
CA GLU A 73 22.80 -42.56 -9.95
C GLU A 73 21.46 -43.09 -10.43
N ALA A 74 20.55 -43.23 -9.47
CA ALA A 74 19.17 -43.61 -9.72
C ALA A 74 18.56 -42.63 -10.74
N PHE A 75 17.91 -43.18 -11.77
CA PHE A 75 17.03 -42.42 -12.65
C PHE A 75 15.95 -41.76 -11.79
N GLU A 76 16.08 -40.46 -11.51
CA GLU A 76 14.94 -39.65 -11.12
C GLU A 76 14.08 -39.38 -12.36
N ASP A 77 12.91 -40.02 -12.39
CA ASP A 77 11.84 -39.88 -13.39
C ASP A 77 11.33 -38.42 -13.46
N GLY A 78 11.43 -37.79 -14.63
CA GLY A 78 10.86 -36.46 -14.87
C GLY A 78 11.22 -35.88 -16.25
N ILE A 79 10.37 -34.99 -16.75
CA ILE A 79 10.50 -34.34 -18.06
C ILE A 79 11.45 -33.14 -17.94
N PRO A 80 12.60 -33.13 -18.63
CA PRO A 80 13.56 -32.04 -18.51
C PRO A 80 13.01 -30.73 -19.09
N VAL A 81 13.29 -29.59 -18.45
CA VAL A 81 12.88 -28.25 -18.91
C VAL A 81 13.28 -27.97 -20.36
N SER A 82 14.41 -28.52 -20.83
CA SER A 82 14.85 -28.40 -22.23
C SER A 82 13.87 -29.03 -23.22
N GLU A 83 13.22 -30.12 -22.84
CA GLU A 83 12.20 -30.79 -23.66
C GLU A 83 10.91 -29.98 -23.66
N ILE A 84 10.45 -29.56 -22.48
CA ILE A 84 9.20 -28.78 -22.32
C ILE A 84 9.21 -27.52 -23.21
N LYS A 85 10.36 -26.84 -23.30
CA LYS A 85 10.54 -25.64 -24.14
C LYS A 85 10.32 -25.86 -25.64
N LEU A 86 10.40 -27.08 -26.14
CA LEU A 86 10.18 -27.41 -27.54
C LEU A 86 8.69 -27.35 -27.93
N HIS A 87 7.80 -27.60 -26.97
CA HIS A 87 6.36 -27.67 -27.15
C HIS A 87 5.70 -26.29 -26.96
N ASN A 88 6.04 -25.35 -27.84
CA ASN A 88 5.66 -23.94 -27.75
C ASN A 88 4.80 -23.43 -28.93
N LYS A 89 4.10 -24.32 -29.64
CA LYS A 89 3.34 -24.01 -30.85
C LYS A 89 1.85 -24.33 -30.69
N VAL A 90 1.02 -23.79 -31.59
CA VAL A 90 -0.45 -23.99 -31.55
C VAL A 90 -0.87 -25.45 -31.71
N ASP A 91 -0.09 -26.22 -32.46
CA ASP A 91 -0.28 -27.64 -32.73
C ASP A 91 0.59 -28.56 -31.85
N ASP A 92 1.38 -27.98 -30.94
CA ASP A 92 2.25 -28.69 -29.99
C ASP A 92 2.58 -27.77 -28.80
N CYS A 93 1.69 -27.78 -27.78
CA CYS A 93 1.69 -26.83 -26.68
C CYS A 93 1.69 -27.54 -25.32
N TRP A 94 2.82 -27.49 -24.62
CA TRP A 94 2.91 -27.93 -23.21
C TRP A 94 3.07 -26.73 -22.29
N ILE A 95 2.57 -26.85 -21.06
CA ILE A 95 2.78 -25.88 -19.99
C ILE A 95 3.12 -26.60 -18.69
N VAL A 96 3.80 -25.91 -17.78
CA VAL A 96 4.00 -26.39 -16.41
C VAL A 96 3.05 -25.67 -15.45
N LEU A 97 2.36 -26.43 -14.60
CA LEU A 97 1.52 -25.92 -13.53
C LEU A 97 1.87 -26.67 -12.24
N ASN A 98 2.26 -25.94 -11.19
CA ASN A 98 2.63 -26.51 -9.89
C ASN A 98 3.71 -27.61 -9.99
N GLY A 99 4.68 -27.48 -10.90
CA GLY A 99 5.76 -28.45 -11.14
C GLY A 99 5.37 -29.67 -11.97
N GLU A 100 4.15 -29.71 -12.50
CA GLU A 100 3.62 -30.78 -13.35
C GLU A 100 3.45 -30.32 -14.80
N VAL A 101 3.82 -31.18 -15.76
CA VAL A 101 3.80 -30.89 -17.20
C VAL A 101 2.50 -31.41 -17.80
N TYR A 102 1.81 -30.52 -18.51
CA TYR A 102 0.55 -30.82 -19.19
C TYR A 102 0.64 -30.46 -20.66
N ASP A 103 0.22 -31.37 -21.54
CA ASP A 103 -0.11 -31.05 -22.91
C ASP A 103 -1.53 -30.48 -22.97
N VAL A 104 -1.60 -29.25 -23.46
CA VAL A 104 -2.83 -28.44 -23.53
C VAL A 104 -3.24 -28.15 -24.97
N THR A 105 -2.59 -28.77 -25.96
CA THR A 105 -2.80 -28.55 -27.40
C THR A 105 -4.28 -28.68 -27.79
N ALA A 106 -4.93 -29.78 -27.39
CA ALA A 106 -6.35 -30.00 -27.66
C ALA A 106 -7.28 -29.09 -26.84
N PHE A 107 -6.79 -28.60 -25.70
CA PHE A 107 -7.53 -27.73 -24.79
C PHE A 107 -7.51 -26.26 -25.23
N LEU A 108 -6.54 -25.83 -26.04
CA LEU A 108 -6.44 -24.44 -26.53
C LEU A 108 -7.75 -23.91 -27.11
N LYS A 109 -8.47 -24.73 -27.89
CA LYS A 109 -9.76 -24.36 -28.52
C LYS A 109 -10.95 -24.40 -27.56
N GLN A 110 -10.77 -24.99 -26.38
CA GLN A 110 -11.80 -25.16 -25.36
C GLN A 110 -11.61 -24.20 -24.18
N HIS A 111 -10.48 -23.50 -24.11
CA HIS A 111 -10.16 -22.57 -23.05
C HIS A 111 -11.12 -21.37 -23.07
N PRO A 112 -11.91 -21.12 -22.00
CA PRO A 112 -12.89 -20.02 -21.97
C PRO A 112 -12.27 -18.63 -22.16
N GLY A 113 -11.02 -18.44 -21.71
CA GLY A 113 -10.27 -17.19 -21.90
C GLY A 113 -9.62 -17.04 -23.28
N GLY A 114 -9.86 -17.99 -24.19
CA GLY A 114 -9.29 -18.04 -25.54
C GLY A 114 -7.88 -18.65 -25.58
N ALA A 115 -7.53 -19.23 -26.74
CA ALA A 115 -6.25 -19.91 -26.96
C ALA A 115 -5.03 -19.00 -26.78
N ALA A 116 -5.16 -17.71 -27.14
CA ALA A 116 -4.06 -16.74 -27.11
C ALA A 116 -3.41 -16.63 -25.73
N ARG A 117 -4.20 -16.68 -24.65
CA ARG A 117 -3.70 -16.54 -23.28
C ARG A 117 -2.81 -17.71 -22.83
N ILE A 118 -3.14 -18.93 -23.25
CA ILE A 118 -2.31 -20.11 -22.98
C ILE A 118 -1.05 -20.08 -23.86
N LEU A 119 -1.17 -19.64 -25.11
CA LEU A 119 -0.05 -19.56 -26.03
C LEU A 119 1.04 -18.58 -25.58
N GLU A 120 0.69 -17.53 -24.81
CA GLU A 120 1.66 -16.63 -24.19
C GLU A 120 2.64 -17.35 -23.23
N VAL A 121 2.27 -18.53 -22.72
CA VAL A 121 3.07 -19.35 -21.79
C VAL A 121 3.38 -20.74 -22.33
N ALA A 122 3.22 -20.96 -23.64
CA ALA A 122 3.54 -22.24 -24.27
C ALA A 122 5.03 -22.57 -24.12
N GLY A 123 5.33 -23.80 -23.70
CA GLY A 123 6.68 -24.30 -23.39
C GLY A 123 7.32 -23.67 -22.14
N GLN A 124 6.54 -23.07 -21.24
CA GLN A 124 7.02 -22.37 -20.05
C GLN A 124 6.35 -22.85 -18.75
N ASP A 125 6.89 -22.39 -17.61
CA ASP A 125 6.19 -22.48 -16.33
C ASP A 125 5.10 -21.41 -16.25
N ALA A 126 3.86 -21.86 -16.24
CA ALA A 126 2.67 -21.03 -16.24
C ALA A 126 2.06 -20.89 -14.84
N THR A 127 2.70 -21.43 -13.79
CA THR A 127 2.14 -21.52 -12.44
C THR A 127 1.69 -20.17 -11.91
N ASP A 128 2.59 -19.17 -11.90
CA ASP A 128 2.27 -17.84 -11.36
C ASP A 128 1.13 -17.18 -12.14
N LYS A 129 1.22 -17.20 -13.49
CA LYS A 129 0.23 -16.58 -14.37
C LYS A 129 -1.13 -17.29 -14.34
N PHE A 130 -1.14 -18.59 -14.05
CA PHE A 130 -2.37 -19.33 -13.80
C PHE A 130 -3.04 -18.84 -12.51
N HIS A 131 -2.27 -18.73 -11.42
CA HIS A 131 -2.75 -18.32 -10.10
C HIS A 131 -3.12 -16.84 -9.99
N GLU A 132 -2.66 -16.00 -10.91
CA GLU A 132 -3.16 -14.63 -11.07
C GLU A 132 -4.66 -14.57 -11.41
N MET A 133 -5.20 -15.61 -12.08
CA MET A 133 -6.55 -15.59 -12.65
C MET A 133 -7.44 -16.76 -12.20
N HIS A 134 -6.84 -17.84 -11.67
CA HIS A 134 -7.52 -19.09 -11.36
C HIS A 134 -7.01 -19.68 -10.05
N SER A 135 -7.85 -20.43 -9.34
CA SER A 135 -7.44 -21.16 -8.14
C SER A 135 -7.10 -22.62 -8.45
N ASP A 136 -6.40 -23.31 -7.54
CA ASP A 136 -6.15 -24.75 -7.63
C ASP A 136 -7.43 -25.58 -7.82
N ALA A 137 -8.56 -25.14 -7.25
CA ALA A 137 -9.86 -25.80 -7.43
C ALA A 137 -10.34 -25.78 -8.89
N ILE A 138 -9.96 -24.77 -9.67
CA ILE A 138 -10.22 -24.73 -11.12
C ILE A 138 -9.29 -25.70 -11.83
N LEU A 139 -8.02 -25.75 -11.44
CA LEU A 139 -7.04 -26.68 -12.00
C LEU A 139 -7.54 -28.12 -11.88
N ASP A 140 -7.99 -28.53 -10.69
CA ASP A 140 -8.50 -29.89 -10.47
C ASP A 140 -9.74 -30.21 -11.32
N LYS A 141 -10.62 -29.22 -11.58
CA LYS A 141 -11.77 -29.39 -12.47
C LYS A 141 -11.38 -29.54 -13.94
N VAL A 142 -10.30 -28.90 -14.37
CA VAL A 142 -9.86 -28.93 -15.78
C VAL A 142 -8.80 -29.99 -16.06
N LYS A 143 -8.12 -30.55 -15.04
CA LYS A 143 -7.11 -31.61 -15.17
C LYS A 143 -7.57 -32.77 -16.04
N GLY A 144 -8.83 -33.19 -15.92
CA GLY A 144 -9.40 -34.27 -16.75
C GLY A 144 -9.54 -33.95 -18.26
N LYS A 145 -9.33 -32.69 -18.65
CA LYS A 145 -9.32 -32.21 -20.05
C LYS A 145 -7.90 -31.92 -20.55
N LEU A 146 -6.90 -31.97 -19.69
CA LEU A 146 -5.50 -31.79 -20.02
C LEU A 146 -4.84 -33.17 -20.09
N ILE A 147 -3.80 -33.33 -20.91
CA ILE A 147 -3.04 -34.57 -20.96
C ILE A 147 -1.85 -34.42 -20.02
N TYR A 148 -1.83 -35.20 -18.94
CA TYR A 148 -0.69 -35.21 -18.01
C TYR A 148 0.50 -35.94 -18.63
N ILE A 149 1.64 -35.26 -18.69
CA ILE A 149 2.88 -35.79 -19.30
C ILE A 149 3.83 -36.32 -18.23
N GLY A 150 3.97 -35.61 -17.10
CA GLY A 150 4.85 -36.04 -16.01
C GLY A 150 5.29 -34.90 -15.09
N LYS A 151 6.16 -35.18 -14.13
CA LYS A 151 6.78 -34.16 -13.28
C LYS A 151 7.91 -33.46 -14.02
N MET A 152 8.01 -32.13 -13.87
CA MET A 152 9.11 -31.37 -14.43
C MET A 152 10.42 -31.70 -13.72
N LYS A 153 11.51 -31.80 -14.49
CA LYS A 153 12.88 -31.97 -14.01
C LYS A 153 13.74 -30.75 -14.38
N GLY A 154 14.36 -30.14 -13.39
CA GLY A 154 15.07 -28.87 -13.53
C GLY A 154 14.19 -27.68 -13.15
N GLN A 155 14.64 -26.47 -13.45
CA GLN A 155 13.90 -25.23 -13.16
C GLN A 155 13.89 -24.33 -14.39
N PHE A 156 12.76 -23.67 -14.63
CA PHE A 156 12.74 -22.52 -15.51
C PHE A 156 13.47 -21.37 -14.82
N TYR A 157 14.61 -20.96 -15.36
CA TYR A 157 15.24 -19.71 -14.96
C TYR A 157 14.51 -18.58 -15.66
N LYS A 158 13.69 -17.83 -14.90
CA LYS A 158 13.18 -16.54 -15.37
C LYS A 158 14.37 -15.60 -15.48
N GLU A 159 14.67 -15.14 -16.70
CA GLU A 159 15.61 -14.03 -16.85
C GLU A 159 14.98 -12.80 -16.19
N LEU A 160 15.62 -12.32 -15.12
CA LEU A 160 15.17 -11.12 -14.45
C LEU A 160 15.43 -9.92 -15.36
N THR A 161 14.43 -9.07 -15.49
CA THR A 161 14.59 -7.76 -16.12
C THR A 161 15.60 -6.92 -15.34
N ALA A 162 16.19 -5.91 -15.99
CA ALA A 162 17.08 -4.96 -15.32
C ALA A 162 16.39 -4.26 -14.12
N GLU A 163 15.07 -4.05 -14.21
CA GLU A 163 14.27 -3.49 -13.13
C GLU A 163 14.11 -4.47 -11.96
N GLU A 164 13.78 -5.73 -12.21
CA GLU A 164 13.68 -6.76 -11.17
C GLU A 164 15.02 -6.97 -10.45
N MET A 165 16.13 -7.01 -11.20
CA MET A 165 17.47 -7.08 -10.61
C MET A 165 17.78 -5.86 -9.73
N ARG A 166 17.45 -4.65 -10.20
CA ARG A 166 17.60 -3.41 -9.43
C ARG A 166 16.77 -3.44 -8.15
N ILE A 167 15.51 -3.87 -8.23
CA ILE A 167 14.63 -3.97 -7.06
C ILE A 167 15.16 -4.98 -6.04
N MET A 168 15.61 -6.15 -6.51
CA MET A 168 16.18 -7.19 -5.65
C MET A 168 17.44 -6.68 -4.93
N ASP A 169 18.34 -6.00 -5.66
CA ASP A 169 19.53 -5.36 -5.07
C ASP A 169 19.14 -4.30 -4.03
N MET A 170 18.18 -3.43 -4.35
CA MET A 170 17.71 -2.39 -3.42
C MET A 170 17.05 -2.97 -2.16
N LYS A 171 16.24 -4.03 -2.30
CA LYS A 171 15.64 -4.74 -1.15
C LYS A 171 16.71 -5.37 -0.26
N SER A 172 17.80 -5.87 -0.83
CA SER A 172 18.93 -6.41 -0.05
C SER A 172 19.73 -5.34 0.71
N LYS A 173 19.61 -4.07 0.30
CA LYS A 173 20.32 -2.91 0.86
C LYS A 173 19.39 -1.95 1.59
N LEU A 174 18.21 -2.42 2.01
CA LEU A 174 17.32 -1.61 2.83
C LEU A 174 18.06 -1.08 4.06
N PRO A 175 17.93 0.21 4.39
CA PRO A 175 18.50 0.72 5.62
C PRO A 175 17.85 -0.01 6.81
N PRO A 176 18.53 -0.10 7.96
CA PRO A 176 17.91 -0.70 9.13
C PRO A 176 16.67 0.11 9.51
N LEU A 177 15.58 -0.57 9.90
CA LEU A 177 14.31 0.07 10.25
C LEU A 177 14.47 1.10 11.39
N SER A 178 15.47 0.91 12.26
CA SER A 178 15.83 1.87 13.32
C SER A 178 16.38 3.21 12.82
N SER A 179 16.77 3.32 11.55
CA SER A 179 17.18 4.58 10.91
C SER A 179 16.06 5.29 10.14
N VAL A 180 14.85 4.75 10.18
CA VAL A 180 13.65 5.40 9.65
C VAL A 180 13.09 6.30 10.75
N PHE A 181 13.20 7.61 10.56
CA PHE A 181 12.85 8.61 11.58
C PHE A 181 11.56 9.36 11.25
N SER A 182 11.13 9.35 9.99
CA SER A 182 9.88 9.98 9.58
C SER A 182 9.10 9.08 8.62
N ILE A 183 7.78 9.23 8.61
CA ILE A 183 6.94 8.45 7.69
C ILE A 183 7.16 8.83 6.21
N SER A 184 7.81 9.98 5.93
CA SER A 184 8.26 10.37 4.59
C SER A 184 9.46 9.55 4.09
N ASP A 185 10.26 8.97 4.98
CA ASP A 185 11.40 8.13 4.60
C ASP A 185 10.91 6.85 3.90
N PHE A 186 9.76 6.32 4.31
CA PHE A 186 9.13 5.17 3.66
C PHE A 186 8.80 5.45 2.19
N GLU A 187 8.37 6.67 1.82
CA GLU A 187 8.09 7.02 0.43
C GLU A 187 9.36 7.00 -0.43
N ALA A 188 10.47 7.53 0.10
CA ALA A 188 11.77 7.52 -0.56
C ALA A 188 12.33 6.09 -0.74
N ILE A 189 12.07 5.22 0.25
CA ILE A 189 12.44 3.80 0.20
C ILE A 189 11.54 3.05 -0.80
N ALA A 190 10.22 3.21 -0.71
CA ALA A 190 9.24 2.57 -1.60
C ALA A 190 9.51 2.89 -3.08
N LYS A 191 9.89 4.13 -3.40
CA LYS A 191 10.32 4.53 -4.75
C LYS A 191 11.47 3.69 -5.31
N GLN A 192 12.33 3.16 -4.43
CA GLN A 192 13.48 2.36 -4.82
C GLN A 192 13.19 0.86 -4.83
N VAL A 193 12.23 0.37 -4.04
CA VAL A 193 11.97 -1.08 -3.90
C VAL A 193 10.70 -1.56 -4.60
N LEU A 194 9.93 -0.66 -5.20
CA LEU A 194 8.78 -1.00 -6.03
C LEU A 194 9.10 -0.98 -7.52
N PRO A 195 8.37 -1.77 -8.32
CA PRO A 195 8.25 -1.52 -9.75
C PRO A 195 7.78 -0.08 -10.01
N LYS A 196 8.29 0.53 -11.07
CA LYS A 196 7.95 1.90 -11.46
C LYS A 196 6.44 2.05 -11.66
N SER A 197 5.79 1.05 -12.26
CA SER A 197 4.34 1.00 -12.43
C SER A 197 3.58 1.04 -11.10
N SER A 198 3.95 0.17 -10.15
CA SER A 198 3.34 0.14 -8.81
C SER A 198 3.53 1.45 -8.05
N PHE A 199 4.76 2.00 -8.04
CA PHE A 199 5.01 3.28 -7.37
C PHE A 199 4.20 4.42 -8.00
N MET A 200 4.10 4.47 -9.34
CA MET A 200 3.30 5.48 -10.03
C MET A 200 1.80 5.35 -9.73
N TYR A 201 1.26 4.12 -9.70
CA TYR A 201 -0.13 3.87 -9.33
C TYR A 201 -0.47 4.40 -7.93
N PHE A 202 0.44 4.23 -6.97
CA PHE A 202 0.28 4.75 -5.61
C PHE A 202 0.48 6.27 -5.53
N ALA A 203 1.51 6.80 -6.18
CA ALA A 203 1.92 8.20 -6.05
C ALA A 203 1.04 9.18 -6.84
N THR A 204 0.32 8.72 -7.86
CA THR A 204 -0.49 9.61 -8.71
C THR A 204 -1.67 10.24 -7.97
N GLY A 205 -1.96 11.49 -8.35
CA GLY A 205 -3.24 12.18 -8.15
C GLY A 205 -4.01 12.31 -9.47
N ALA A 206 -5.11 13.06 -9.44
CA ALA A 206 -5.89 13.42 -10.63
C ALA A 206 -5.37 14.71 -11.28
N SER A 207 -5.45 14.78 -12.60
CA SER A 207 -5.07 15.91 -13.46
C SER A 207 -3.69 16.46 -13.09
N ASP A 208 -3.61 17.73 -12.69
CA ASP A 208 -2.35 18.40 -12.35
C ASP A 208 -1.85 18.04 -10.93
N GLU A 209 -2.62 17.23 -10.20
CA GLU A 209 -2.39 16.82 -8.82
C GLU A 209 -2.31 18.01 -7.86
N PHE A 210 -3.04 19.09 -8.14
CA PHE A 210 -3.07 20.27 -7.27
C PHE A 210 -3.62 19.92 -5.89
N THR A 211 -4.79 19.31 -5.84
CA THR A 211 -5.45 18.83 -4.61
C THR A 211 -4.57 17.85 -3.84
N LEU A 212 -3.85 16.95 -4.53
CA LEU A 212 -2.95 16.00 -3.88
C LEU A 212 -1.93 16.71 -2.97
N ARG A 213 -1.29 17.77 -3.49
CA ARG A 213 -0.29 18.56 -2.77
C ARG A 213 -0.94 19.51 -1.76
N GLU A 214 -2.02 20.15 -2.17
CA GLU A 214 -2.73 21.15 -1.38
C GLU A 214 -3.35 20.56 -0.11
N ASN A 215 -3.76 19.28 -0.14
CA ASN A 215 -4.15 18.52 1.05
C ASN A 215 -3.07 18.54 2.15
N HIS A 216 -1.80 18.39 1.77
CA HIS A 216 -0.68 18.44 2.70
C HIS A 216 -0.34 19.89 3.10
N TYR A 217 -0.26 20.79 2.12
CA TYR A 217 0.14 22.18 2.36
C TYR A 217 -0.84 22.94 3.27
N ALA A 218 -2.12 22.57 3.33
CA ALA A 218 -3.08 23.17 4.25
C ALA A 218 -2.65 23.12 5.72
N TYR A 219 -1.99 22.03 6.15
CA TYR A 219 -1.50 21.90 7.52
C TYR A 219 -0.41 22.93 7.87
N SER A 220 0.33 23.44 6.88
CA SER A 220 1.34 24.49 7.10
C SER A 220 0.73 25.87 7.39
N ARG A 221 -0.57 26.05 7.13
CA ARG A 221 -1.30 27.30 7.37
C ARG A 221 -1.94 27.37 8.76
N VAL A 222 -1.80 26.30 9.55
CA VAL A 222 -2.28 26.21 10.94
C VAL A 222 -1.08 26.13 11.87
N PHE A 223 -1.03 27.04 12.85
CA PHE A 223 0.05 27.10 13.84
C PHE A 223 -0.45 26.71 15.22
N PHE A 224 0.43 26.23 16.09
CA PHE A 224 0.09 25.88 17.46
C PHE A 224 0.10 27.10 18.38
N ARG A 225 -0.72 27.03 19.43
CA ARG A 225 -0.82 27.99 20.53
C ARG A 225 -0.59 27.24 21.85
N PRO A 226 0.66 26.85 22.17
CA PRO A 226 0.97 26.02 23.33
C PRO A 226 0.64 26.75 24.62
N LYS A 227 0.15 26.01 25.62
CA LYS A 227 0.03 26.49 26.99
C LYS A 227 1.31 26.14 27.76
N ILE A 228 1.89 27.14 28.41
CA ILE A 228 3.10 26.98 29.23
C ILE A 228 2.72 26.81 30.70
N LEU A 229 3.64 26.28 31.52
CA LEU A 229 3.46 26.05 32.97
C LEU A 229 2.19 25.24 33.29
N GLN A 230 1.85 24.27 32.45
CA GLN A 230 0.75 23.34 32.71
C GLN A 230 1.25 22.19 33.58
N ASP A 231 0.42 21.77 34.53
CA ASP A 231 0.66 20.56 35.33
C ASP A 231 0.06 19.37 34.57
N THR A 232 0.86 18.78 33.67
CA THR A 232 0.45 17.64 32.83
C THR A 232 1.26 16.40 33.15
N ASN A 233 0.65 15.24 32.96
CA ASN A 233 1.35 13.97 33.09
C ASN A 233 2.41 13.81 32.00
N THR A 234 3.53 13.18 32.38
CA THR A 234 4.57 12.81 31.42
C THR A 234 4.12 11.69 30.48
N ASP A 235 3.23 10.82 30.95
CA ASP A 235 2.59 9.80 30.14
C ASP A 235 1.30 10.35 29.54
N VAL A 236 1.29 10.53 28.21
CA VAL A 236 0.17 11.14 27.49
C VAL A 236 -0.77 10.06 27.02
N ASP A 237 -2.06 10.22 27.33
CA ASP A 237 -3.12 9.34 26.85
C ASP A 237 -3.56 9.76 25.45
N THR A 238 -3.21 8.95 24.46
CA THR A 238 -3.62 9.12 23.06
C THR A 238 -4.89 8.34 22.71
N SER A 239 -5.49 7.62 23.66
CA SER A 239 -6.66 6.80 23.37
C SER A 239 -7.91 7.64 23.14
N THR A 240 -8.80 7.14 22.28
CA THR A 240 -10.09 7.75 21.97
C THR A 240 -11.07 6.68 21.50
N ASN A 241 -12.24 7.07 21.01
CA ASN A 241 -13.25 6.16 20.48
C ASN A 241 -13.61 6.52 19.04
N PHE A 242 -13.69 5.50 18.19
CA PHE A 242 -14.21 5.60 16.83
C PHE A 242 -15.50 4.79 16.73
N LEU A 243 -16.63 5.43 16.43
CA LEU A 243 -17.93 4.78 16.29
C LEU A 243 -18.27 3.82 17.45
N GLY A 244 -17.90 4.21 18.67
CA GLY A 244 -18.12 3.43 19.90
C GLY A 244 -17.08 2.36 20.23
N ALA A 245 -16.05 2.16 19.40
CA ALA A 245 -14.94 1.25 19.70
C ALA A 245 -13.70 2.03 20.15
N LYS A 246 -13.05 1.55 21.22
CA LYS A 246 -11.82 2.16 21.74
C LYS A 246 -10.64 1.90 20.80
N VAL A 247 -9.89 2.96 20.48
CA VAL A 247 -8.61 2.92 19.78
C VAL A 247 -7.51 3.54 20.63
N ASN A 248 -6.27 3.09 20.49
CA ASN A 248 -5.15 3.57 21.32
C ASN A 248 -4.52 4.87 20.80
N ILE A 249 -4.71 5.17 19.51
CA ILE A 249 -4.10 6.30 18.81
C ILE A 249 -5.17 6.90 17.89
N PRO A 250 -5.30 8.23 17.76
CA PRO A 250 -6.36 8.87 16.98
C PRO A 250 -6.05 8.88 15.46
N ILE A 251 -5.44 7.80 14.97
CA ILE A 251 -5.15 7.57 13.56
C ILE A 251 -5.84 6.29 13.08
N TYR A 252 -6.03 6.18 11.77
CA TYR A 252 -6.49 4.93 11.18
C TYR A 252 -5.86 4.66 9.81
N ILE A 253 -5.80 3.37 9.48
CA ILE A 253 -5.45 2.90 8.13
C ILE A 253 -6.70 3.09 7.27
N THR A 254 -6.67 4.09 6.38
CA THR A 254 -7.80 4.36 5.48
C THR A 254 -7.86 3.30 4.38
N ALA A 255 -9.03 3.08 3.78
CA ALA A 255 -9.18 2.12 2.69
C ALA A 255 -8.40 2.55 1.43
N PHE A 256 -7.62 1.62 0.89
CA PHE A 256 -6.95 1.72 -0.41
C PHE A 256 -6.86 0.34 -1.07
N ALA A 257 -6.81 0.29 -2.39
CA ALA A 257 -6.64 -0.94 -3.15
C ALA A 257 -5.18 -1.16 -3.55
N GLY A 258 -4.85 -2.40 -3.93
CA GLY A 258 -3.56 -2.74 -4.52
C GLY A 258 -2.45 -3.02 -3.51
N SER A 259 -2.77 -3.51 -2.30
CA SER A 259 -1.76 -3.85 -1.30
C SER A 259 -0.77 -4.91 -1.80
N LYS A 260 -1.23 -5.89 -2.60
CA LYS A 260 -0.34 -6.88 -3.25
C LYS A 260 0.64 -6.27 -4.27
N LEU A 261 0.40 -5.06 -4.77
CA LEU A 261 1.37 -4.34 -5.59
C LEU A 261 2.52 -3.74 -4.76
N ALA A 262 2.32 -3.60 -3.44
CA ALA A 262 3.34 -3.15 -2.50
C ALA A 262 4.13 -4.32 -1.92
N ASP A 263 3.43 -5.35 -1.42
CA ASP A 263 4.03 -6.58 -0.90
C ASP A 263 3.07 -7.77 -1.10
N PRO A 264 3.54 -8.98 -1.48
CA PRO A 264 2.67 -10.13 -1.78
C PRO A 264 1.70 -10.54 -0.65
N ILE A 265 2.04 -10.27 0.61
CA ILE A 265 1.18 -10.54 1.77
C ILE A 265 0.03 -9.52 1.87
N GLY A 266 0.23 -8.29 1.36
CA GLY A 266 -0.83 -7.28 1.24
C GLY A 266 -1.50 -6.92 2.57
N GLU A 267 -2.84 -6.88 2.57
CA GLU A 267 -3.66 -6.40 3.69
C GLU A 267 -3.45 -7.16 5.01
N MET A 268 -2.89 -8.37 4.99
CA MET A 268 -2.58 -9.12 6.22
C MET A 268 -1.51 -8.40 7.08
N HIS A 269 -0.55 -7.71 6.46
CA HIS A 269 0.40 -6.86 7.20
C HIS A 269 -0.32 -5.72 7.95
N LEU A 270 -1.36 -5.16 7.33
CA LEU A 270 -2.15 -4.07 7.90
C LEU A 270 -3.03 -4.58 9.04
N GLN A 271 -3.65 -5.75 8.85
CA GLN A 271 -4.47 -6.41 9.87
C GLN A 271 -3.65 -6.74 11.12
N ALA A 272 -2.49 -7.38 10.97
CA ALA A 272 -1.64 -7.77 12.10
C ALA A 272 -1.14 -6.55 12.89
N ALA A 273 -0.54 -5.57 12.20
CA ALA A 273 -0.01 -4.38 12.87
C ALA A 273 -1.12 -3.51 13.50
N SER A 274 -2.32 -3.45 12.90
CA SER A 274 -3.45 -2.72 13.48
C SER A 274 -4.05 -3.40 14.70
N TYR A 275 -3.99 -4.73 14.77
CA TYR A 275 -4.38 -5.50 15.95
C TYR A 275 -3.48 -5.15 17.13
N ASP A 276 -2.17 -5.28 16.94
CA ASP A 276 -1.16 -5.04 17.98
C ASP A 276 -1.22 -3.62 18.53
N ALA A 277 -1.42 -2.63 17.65
CA ALA A 277 -1.53 -1.23 18.04
C ALA A 277 -2.95 -0.81 18.50
N ASN A 278 -3.97 -1.67 18.32
CA ASN A 278 -5.39 -1.34 18.46
C ASN A 278 -5.75 0.00 17.79
N VAL A 279 -5.46 0.08 16.49
CA VAL A 279 -5.87 1.20 15.62
C VAL A 279 -6.90 0.72 14.61
N MET A 280 -7.76 1.61 14.15
CA MET A 280 -8.77 1.25 13.15
C MET A 280 -8.10 0.87 11.82
N HIS A 281 -8.46 -0.32 11.32
CA HIS A 281 -8.21 -0.76 9.95
C HIS A 281 -9.50 -0.69 9.15
N MET A 282 -9.57 0.25 8.20
CA MET A 282 -10.67 0.36 7.26
C MET A 282 -10.45 -0.59 6.07
N VAL A 283 -11.07 -1.77 6.13
CA VAL A 283 -10.94 -2.84 5.14
C VAL A 283 -11.63 -2.40 3.82
N PRO A 284 -10.89 -2.28 2.71
CA PRO A 284 -11.45 -1.86 1.42
C PRO A 284 -12.35 -2.95 0.80
N LYS A 285 -13.35 -2.57 0.00
CA LYS A 285 -14.08 -3.52 -0.86
C LYS A 285 -13.11 -4.24 -1.82
N GLN A 286 -12.15 -3.50 -2.36
CA GLN A 286 -11.10 -4.00 -3.25
C GLN A 286 -9.93 -4.58 -2.44
N ASN A 287 -10.24 -5.50 -1.51
CA ASN A 287 -9.24 -6.24 -0.75
C ASN A 287 -8.60 -7.32 -1.64
N SER A 288 -7.32 -7.63 -1.42
CA SER A 288 -6.62 -8.69 -2.14
C SER A 288 -7.00 -10.11 -1.69
N TYR A 289 -7.81 -10.22 -0.64
CA TYR A 289 -8.38 -11.44 -0.08
C TYR A 289 -9.91 -11.37 -0.14
N SER A 290 -10.57 -12.51 -0.27
CA SER A 290 -12.04 -12.55 -0.12
C SER A 290 -12.43 -12.14 1.30
N VAL A 291 -13.68 -11.72 1.50
CA VAL A 291 -14.19 -11.37 2.83
C VAL A 291 -14.01 -12.56 3.79
N ASP A 292 -14.34 -13.77 3.34
CA ASP A 292 -14.22 -14.98 4.15
C ASP A 292 -12.75 -15.26 4.51
N ASP A 293 -11.84 -15.24 3.52
CA ASP A 293 -10.41 -15.50 3.77
C ASP A 293 -9.77 -14.45 4.68
N PHE A 294 -10.16 -13.17 4.53
CA PHE A 294 -9.63 -12.09 5.35
C PHE A 294 -10.09 -12.23 6.80
N PHE A 295 -11.38 -12.47 7.03
CA PHE A 295 -11.95 -12.50 8.37
C PHE A 295 -11.78 -13.84 9.09
N ASP A 296 -11.46 -14.94 8.39
CA ASP A 296 -11.15 -16.24 9.02
C ASP A 296 -9.93 -16.18 9.95
N VAL A 297 -8.97 -15.30 9.64
CA VAL A 297 -7.75 -15.11 10.44
C VAL A 297 -7.83 -13.94 11.42
N VAL A 298 -8.92 -13.17 11.40
CA VAL A 298 -9.11 -12.01 12.27
C VAL A 298 -9.50 -12.47 13.68
N PRO A 299 -8.76 -12.07 14.73
CA PRO A 299 -9.16 -12.31 16.12
C PRO A 299 -10.53 -11.70 16.43
N GLU A 300 -11.35 -12.40 17.21
CA GLU A 300 -12.72 -11.96 17.56
C GLU A 300 -12.76 -10.61 18.30
N ASP A 301 -11.68 -10.27 19.00
CA ASP A 301 -11.53 -9.04 19.77
C ASP A 301 -10.97 -7.86 18.97
N GLN A 302 -10.54 -8.09 17.72
CA GLN A 302 -10.11 -7.00 16.83
C GLN A 302 -11.31 -6.27 16.23
N ASN A 303 -11.24 -4.94 16.20
CA ASN A 303 -12.25 -4.10 15.56
C ASN A 303 -11.84 -3.70 14.13
N HIS A 304 -12.76 -3.83 13.19
CA HIS A 304 -12.63 -3.47 11.78
C HIS A 304 -13.80 -2.60 11.32
N TRP A 305 -13.56 -1.85 10.26
CA TRP A 305 -14.60 -1.08 9.58
C TRP A 305 -14.49 -1.37 8.09
N MET A 306 -15.61 -1.54 7.41
CA MET A 306 -15.59 -1.90 6.00
C MET A 306 -15.85 -0.67 5.14
N GLN A 307 -15.01 -0.44 4.15
CA GLN A 307 -15.28 0.55 3.11
C GLN A 307 -15.98 -0.13 1.93
N PHE A 308 -17.02 0.52 1.40
CA PHE A 308 -17.77 0.02 0.26
C PHE A 308 -18.03 1.11 -0.80
N HIS A 309 -18.10 0.68 -2.06
CA HIS A 309 -18.61 1.46 -3.18
C HIS A 309 -19.33 0.53 -4.14
N PHE A 310 -20.26 1.09 -4.91
CA PHE A 310 -21.02 0.32 -5.88
C PHE A 310 -20.29 0.34 -7.23
N ASP A 311 -20.10 -0.81 -7.83
CA ASP A 311 -19.59 -0.97 -9.20
C ASP A 311 -20.73 -1.19 -10.19
N THR A 312 -21.89 -1.67 -9.73
CA THR A 312 -23.05 -1.93 -10.60
C THR A 312 -24.39 -1.59 -9.95
N GLU A 313 -25.40 -1.25 -10.77
CA GLU A 313 -26.76 -0.96 -10.29
C GLU A 313 -27.41 -2.20 -9.62
N GLU A 314 -26.90 -3.40 -9.92
CA GLU A 314 -27.29 -4.63 -9.23
C GLU A 314 -26.78 -4.66 -7.79
N GLU A 315 -25.50 -4.36 -7.56
CA GLU A 315 -24.96 -4.25 -6.21
C GLU A 315 -25.69 -3.19 -5.39
N LYS A 316 -26.04 -2.04 -6.01
CA LYS A 316 -26.83 -0.99 -5.33
C LYS A 316 -28.21 -1.49 -4.92
N ARG A 317 -28.89 -2.24 -5.80
CA ARG A 317 -30.20 -2.86 -5.47
C ARG A 317 -30.08 -3.90 -4.36
N ASN A 318 -28.98 -4.65 -4.35
CA ASN A 318 -28.71 -5.78 -3.45
C ASN A 318 -27.82 -5.42 -2.25
N VAL A 319 -27.68 -4.13 -1.91
CA VAL A 319 -26.82 -3.66 -0.80
C VAL A 319 -27.09 -4.36 0.52
N ASP A 320 -28.34 -4.79 0.75
CA ASP A 320 -28.75 -5.51 1.95
C ASP A 320 -27.98 -6.84 2.15
N GLN A 321 -27.47 -7.45 1.07
CA GLN A 321 -26.61 -8.64 1.17
C GLN A 321 -25.25 -8.31 1.78
N PHE A 322 -24.60 -7.24 1.31
CA PHE A 322 -23.34 -6.77 1.87
C PHE A 322 -23.52 -6.38 3.34
N LEU A 323 -24.59 -5.66 3.67
CA LEU A 323 -24.89 -5.23 5.04
C LEU A 323 -25.11 -6.43 5.98
N ARG A 324 -25.85 -7.46 5.55
CA ARG A 324 -26.02 -8.70 6.33
C ARG A 324 -24.69 -9.42 6.56
N THR A 325 -23.82 -9.50 5.55
CA THR A 325 -22.49 -10.07 5.72
C THR A 325 -21.68 -9.26 6.73
N ALA A 326 -21.65 -7.93 6.61
CA ALA A 326 -20.96 -7.07 7.55
C ALA A 326 -21.49 -7.23 8.99
N GLU A 327 -22.80 -7.31 9.18
CA GLU A 327 -23.44 -7.54 10.50
C GLU A 327 -23.11 -8.89 11.10
N SER A 328 -22.92 -9.91 10.27
CA SER A 328 -22.59 -11.26 10.73
C SER A 328 -21.17 -11.39 11.29
N LEU A 329 -20.30 -10.42 11.00
CA LEU A 329 -18.90 -10.39 11.41
C LEU A 329 -18.75 -9.63 12.74
N PRO A 330 -18.45 -10.30 13.88
CA PRO A 330 -18.40 -9.64 15.19
C PRO A 330 -17.36 -8.52 15.29
N SER A 331 -16.29 -8.61 14.49
CA SER A 331 -15.20 -7.63 14.42
C SER A 331 -15.61 -6.35 13.69
N VAL A 332 -16.67 -6.34 12.87
CA VAL A 332 -17.08 -5.16 12.10
C VAL A 332 -17.90 -4.20 12.95
N LYS A 333 -17.42 -2.96 13.09
CA LYS A 333 -18.02 -1.90 13.93
C LYS A 333 -18.67 -0.76 13.15
N GLY A 334 -18.61 -0.80 11.82
CA GLY A 334 -19.28 0.17 10.97
C GLY A 334 -18.91 0.03 9.49
N VAL A 335 -19.69 0.70 8.65
CA VAL A 335 -19.55 0.66 7.19
C VAL A 335 -19.41 2.08 6.62
N PHE A 336 -18.43 2.27 5.76
CA PHE A 336 -18.09 3.55 5.14
C PHE A 336 -18.36 3.49 3.63
N PHE A 337 -19.41 4.19 3.18
CA PHE A 337 -19.73 4.26 1.76
C PHE A 337 -18.97 5.41 1.09
N ASN A 338 -18.21 5.11 0.04
CA ASN A 338 -17.58 6.14 -0.77
C ASN A 338 -18.61 6.91 -1.59
N VAL A 339 -18.57 8.24 -1.49
CA VAL A 339 -19.45 9.17 -2.21
C VAL A 339 -18.69 10.12 -3.13
N ASP A 340 -17.37 9.99 -3.21
CA ASP A 340 -16.47 10.76 -4.09
C ASP A 340 -16.06 10.04 -5.38
N LEU A 341 -16.71 8.91 -5.68
CA LEU A 341 -16.44 8.04 -6.83
C LEU A 341 -17.62 7.93 -7.83
N PRO A 342 -18.34 9.01 -8.22
CA PRO A 342 -19.32 8.88 -9.30
C PRO A 342 -18.67 8.61 -10.66
N ASP A 343 -17.38 8.92 -10.79
CA ASP A 343 -16.52 8.68 -11.94
C ASP A 343 -15.08 8.43 -11.47
N ILE A 344 -14.18 7.96 -12.34
CA ILE A 344 -12.77 7.75 -12.03
C ILE A 344 -11.97 9.02 -12.34
N GLY A 345 -11.18 9.50 -11.38
CA GLY A 345 -10.32 10.67 -11.60
C GLY A 345 -9.28 10.43 -12.71
N ASN A 346 -8.96 11.49 -13.46
CA ASN A 346 -7.99 11.46 -14.55
C ASN A 346 -6.56 11.32 -14.02
N ARG A 347 -6.07 10.09 -13.85
CA ARG A 347 -4.74 9.79 -13.28
C ARG A 347 -3.67 9.69 -14.39
N GLU A 348 -3.20 10.82 -14.89
CA GLU A 348 -2.35 10.88 -16.10
C GLU A 348 -1.06 10.07 -16.03
N LYS A 349 -0.39 10.02 -14.87
CA LYS A 349 0.84 9.21 -14.70
C LYS A 349 0.56 7.73 -14.93
N ASP A 350 -0.56 7.24 -14.38
CA ASP A 350 -1.00 5.85 -14.53
C ASP A 350 -1.39 5.56 -15.98
N SER A 351 -2.17 6.45 -16.63
CA SER A 351 -2.53 6.32 -18.04
C SER A 351 -1.32 6.29 -18.98
N ARG A 352 -0.33 7.18 -18.77
CA ARG A 352 0.92 7.20 -19.56
C ARG A 352 1.75 5.93 -19.38
N GLN A 353 1.80 5.40 -18.15
CA GLN A 353 2.53 4.18 -17.87
C GLN A 353 1.88 2.97 -18.57
N ARG A 354 0.56 2.79 -18.47
CA ARG A 354 -0.16 1.72 -19.17
C ARG A 354 0.03 1.78 -20.69
N ALA A 355 -0.06 2.98 -21.26
CA ALA A 355 0.17 3.18 -22.69
C ALA A 355 1.58 2.75 -23.15
N SER A 356 2.58 2.84 -22.26
CA SER A 356 3.97 2.46 -22.58
C SER A 356 4.25 0.95 -22.48
N THR A 357 3.48 0.20 -21.69
CA THR A 357 3.69 -1.24 -21.46
C THR A 357 2.88 -2.14 -22.38
N ASP A 358 1.66 -1.75 -22.75
CA ASP A 358 0.70 -2.68 -23.36
C ASP A 358 0.72 -2.70 -24.90
N GLY A 359 1.68 -2.01 -25.55
CA GLY A 359 1.72 -1.91 -27.02
C GLY A 359 0.41 -1.36 -27.62
N TYR A 360 -0.35 -0.60 -26.82
CA TYR A 360 -1.72 -0.21 -27.15
C TYR A 360 -1.72 0.81 -28.28
N HIS A 361 -2.18 0.39 -29.47
CA HIS A 361 -2.51 1.28 -30.58
C HIS A 361 -3.85 1.97 -30.31
N GLY A 362 -3.86 2.96 -29.41
CA GLY A 362 -5.06 3.72 -29.10
C GLY A 362 -4.78 4.82 -28.10
N LEU A 363 -4.26 5.96 -28.59
CA LEU A 363 -4.11 7.20 -27.81
C LEU A 363 -5.44 7.95 -27.62
N ASP A 364 -6.58 7.35 -27.98
CA ASP A 364 -7.85 8.08 -28.16
C ASP A 364 -8.65 8.31 -26.89
N GLU A 365 -8.29 7.71 -25.75
CA GLU A 365 -9.07 7.86 -24.53
C GLU A 365 -8.16 8.19 -23.33
N MET A 366 -8.01 9.49 -23.02
CA MET A 366 -7.27 10.03 -21.86
C MET A 366 -7.70 9.41 -20.51
N THR A 367 -8.87 8.79 -20.52
CA THR A 367 -9.42 7.78 -19.62
C THR A 367 -10.29 6.93 -20.53
N PRO A 368 -10.27 5.58 -20.52
CA PRO A 368 -11.29 4.81 -21.22
C PRO A 368 -12.66 5.16 -20.67
N ASN A 369 -13.25 6.22 -21.18
CA ASN A 369 -14.50 6.79 -20.72
C ASN A 369 -15.61 6.06 -21.45
N GLN A 370 -15.60 4.73 -21.34
CA GLN A 370 -16.69 3.98 -21.94
C GLN A 370 -17.95 4.12 -21.10
N PHE A 371 -17.90 4.37 -19.78
CA PHE A 371 -19.10 4.50 -18.95
C PHE A 371 -18.83 5.27 -17.64
N GLY A 372 -19.79 6.07 -17.19
CA GLY A 372 -19.98 6.32 -15.76
C GLY A 372 -20.31 5.00 -15.06
N GLN A 373 -19.29 4.22 -14.72
CA GLN A 373 -19.40 2.81 -14.30
C GLN A 373 -20.01 2.68 -12.90
N HIS A 374 -19.75 3.62 -12.00
CA HIS A 374 -20.32 3.56 -10.66
C HIS A 374 -21.79 4.04 -10.69
N PRO A 375 -22.71 3.26 -10.10
CA PRO A 375 -24.08 3.68 -9.84
C PRO A 375 -24.15 5.05 -9.21
N ARG A 376 -25.04 5.89 -9.73
CA ARG A 376 -25.33 7.18 -9.09
C ARG A 376 -25.95 6.91 -7.73
N LEU A 377 -25.27 7.36 -6.68
CA LEU A 377 -25.76 7.35 -5.32
C LEU A 377 -26.43 8.69 -5.02
N ALA A 378 -27.65 8.65 -4.50
CA ALA A 378 -28.39 9.81 -4.05
C ALA A 378 -28.77 9.66 -2.58
N TRP A 379 -29.15 10.78 -1.94
CA TRP A 379 -29.56 10.79 -0.53
C TRP A 379 -30.71 9.82 -0.20
N LYS A 380 -31.62 9.55 -1.14
CA LYS A 380 -32.67 8.53 -0.98
C LYS A 380 -32.12 7.11 -0.82
N ASP A 381 -30.99 6.81 -1.46
CA ASP A 381 -30.36 5.48 -1.38
C ASP A 381 -29.68 5.33 -0.01
N ILE A 382 -29.12 6.41 0.53
CA ILE A 382 -28.55 6.46 1.88
C ILE A 382 -29.61 6.19 2.95
N GLU A 383 -30.81 6.75 2.83
CA GLU A 383 -31.93 6.49 3.75
C GLU A 383 -32.29 5.00 3.78
N LYS A 384 -32.34 4.35 2.60
CA LYS A 384 -32.53 2.90 2.50
C LYS A 384 -31.42 2.14 3.22
N ILE A 385 -30.15 2.49 2.95
CA ILE A 385 -28.99 1.83 3.57
C ILE A 385 -29.06 1.91 5.10
N ILE A 386 -29.33 3.10 5.66
CA ILE A 386 -29.46 3.29 7.11
C ILE A 386 -30.59 2.42 7.67
N SER A 387 -31.73 2.32 6.97
CA SER A 387 -32.87 1.51 7.43
C SER A 387 -32.62 -0.01 7.34
N SER A 388 -31.62 -0.44 6.56
CA SER A 388 -31.32 -1.84 6.27
C SER A 388 -30.27 -2.45 7.21
N THR A 389 -29.68 -1.69 8.13
CA THR A 389 -28.64 -2.18 9.04
C THR A 389 -28.70 -1.52 10.42
N SER A 390 -28.22 -2.24 11.42
CA SER A 390 -27.93 -1.76 12.76
C SER A 390 -26.51 -1.20 12.92
N LEU A 391 -25.61 -1.48 11.97
CA LEU A 391 -24.24 -0.97 12.00
C LEU A 391 -24.21 0.55 11.80
N PRO A 392 -23.28 1.27 12.44
CA PRO A 392 -23.01 2.65 12.13
C PRO A 392 -22.66 2.83 10.64
N VAL A 393 -23.48 3.62 9.93
CA VAL A 393 -23.25 4.00 8.54
C VAL A 393 -22.51 5.33 8.49
N ALA A 394 -21.45 5.38 7.70
CA ALA A 394 -20.61 6.55 7.48
C ALA A 394 -20.45 6.86 5.98
N LEU A 395 -20.21 8.13 5.66
CA LEU A 395 -19.95 8.57 4.27
C LEU A 395 -18.48 9.00 4.12
N LYS A 396 -17.75 8.37 3.21
CA LYS A 396 -16.35 8.70 2.90
C LYS A 396 -16.28 9.49 1.59
N GLY A 397 -15.65 10.67 1.62
CA GLY A 397 -15.51 11.51 0.41
C GLY A 397 -16.33 12.80 0.43
N VAL A 398 -16.77 13.23 1.61
CA VAL A 398 -17.52 14.49 1.78
C VAL A 398 -16.56 15.68 1.66
N GLN A 399 -16.94 16.71 0.90
CA GLN A 399 -16.01 17.78 0.47
C GLN A 399 -16.53 19.21 0.76
N ARG A 400 -17.65 19.34 1.46
CA ARG A 400 -18.25 20.63 1.87
C ARG A 400 -19.07 20.49 3.15
N GLY A 401 -19.13 21.56 3.94
CA GLY A 401 -19.82 21.57 5.24
C GLY A 401 -21.33 21.33 5.15
N GLU A 402 -22.00 21.74 4.06
CA GLU A 402 -23.44 21.53 3.89
C GLU A 402 -23.82 20.05 3.83
N ASP A 403 -22.98 19.23 3.19
CA ASP A 403 -23.23 17.79 3.09
C ASP A 403 -22.97 17.09 4.43
N VAL A 404 -22.08 17.64 5.27
CA VAL A 404 -21.87 17.16 6.65
C VAL A 404 -23.10 17.43 7.52
N VAL A 405 -23.64 18.65 7.43
CA VAL A 405 -24.89 19.03 8.10
C VAL A 405 -26.03 18.11 7.66
N LEU A 406 -26.18 17.91 6.35
CA LEU A 406 -27.23 17.05 5.81
C LEU A 406 -27.07 15.58 6.25
N ALA A 407 -25.84 15.09 6.31
CA ALA A 407 -25.54 13.76 6.86
C ALA A 407 -25.99 13.65 8.32
N ALA A 408 -25.67 14.64 9.15
CA ALA A 408 -26.08 14.68 10.56
C ALA A 408 -27.61 14.73 10.73
N GLU A 409 -28.30 15.55 9.92
CA GLU A 409 -29.77 15.65 9.91
C GLU A 409 -30.43 14.32 9.51
N LYS A 410 -29.78 13.53 8.65
CA LYS A 410 -30.26 12.21 8.19
C LYS A 410 -29.82 11.04 9.07
N GLY A 411 -29.12 11.29 10.17
CA GLY A 411 -28.73 10.25 11.13
C GLY A 411 -27.52 9.40 10.72
N ILE A 412 -26.74 9.84 9.73
CA ILE A 412 -25.40 9.28 9.46
C ILE A 412 -24.53 9.45 10.70
N LYS A 413 -23.77 8.42 11.05
CA LYS A 413 -22.98 8.39 12.30
C LYS A 413 -21.60 9.01 12.15
N ALA A 414 -21.03 8.96 10.96
CA ALA A 414 -19.76 9.60 10.69
C ALA A 414 -19.62 10.05 9.24
N VAL A 415 -18.77 11.04 9.02
CA VAL A 415 -18.24 11.37 7.69
C VAL A 415 -16.72 11.32 7.68
N VAL A 416 -16.14 10.99 6.54
CA VAL A 416 -14.73 11.27 6.26
C VAL A 416 -14.67 12.42 5.29
N LEU A 417 -14.16 13.55 5.75
CA LEU A 417 -13.79 14.65 4.88
C LEU A 417 -12.58 14.19 4.08
N SER A 418 -12.79 14.01 2.78
CA SER A 418 -11.84 13.35 1.90
C SER A 418 -12.13 13.76 0.46
N ASN A 419 -11.08 13.86 -0.32
CA ASN A 419 -11.11 13.98 -1.78
C ASN A 419 -10.33 12.83 -2.41
N HIS A 420 -10.42 11.66 -1.78
CA HIS A 420 -9.74 10.44 -2.17
C HIS A 420 -8.21 10.57 -2.22
N GLY A 421 -7.65 11.41 -1.34
CA GLY A 421 -6.22 11.74 -1.34
C GLY A 421 -5.77 12.41 -2.64
N GLY A 422 -6.62 13.28 -3.21
CA GLY A 422 -6.37 14.03 -4.45
C GLY A 422 -6.39 13.18 -5.72
N ARG A 423 -7.11 12.04 -5.70
CA ARG A 423 -7.18 11.09 -6.83
C ARG A 423 -8.45 11.22 -7.68
N GLN A 424 -9.36 12.10 -7.28
CA GLN A 424 -10.68 12.28 -7.90
C GLN A 424 -10.82 13.67 -8.51
N LEU A 425 -11.61 14.56 -7.91
CA LEU A 425 -11.77 15.93 -8.41
C LEU A 425 -10.54 16.78 -8.02
N ASP A 426 -9.74 17.18 -9.01
CA ASP A 426 -8.69 18.18 -8.79
C ASP A 426 -9.31 19.56 -8.53
N PHE A 427 -8.61 20.41 -7.78
CA PHE A 427 -9.15 21.62 -7.13
C PHE A 427 -10.24 21.40 -6.07
N SER A 428 -10.54 20.15 -5.68
CA SER A 428 -11.22 19.90 -4.41
C SER A 428 -10.40 20.48 -3.25
N ARG A 429 -11.09 21.11 -2.30
CA ARG A 429 -10.45 21.81 -1.16
C ARG A 429 -9.78 20.79 -0.22
N PRO A 430 -8.72 21.20 0.52
CA PRO A 430 -8.15 20.40 1.58
C PRO A 430 -9.21 20.00 2.61
N PRO A 431 -9.29 18.72 3.01
CA PRO A 431 -10.22 18.27 4.05
C PRO A 431 -10.10 19.02 5.38
N LEU A 432 -8.90 19.51 5.72
CA LEU A 432 -8.68 20.36 6.90
C LEU A 432 -9.44 21.69 6.83
N GLU A 433 -9.56 22.30 5.64
CA GLU A 433 -10.34 23.52 5.45
C GLU A 433 -11.84 23.25 5.54
N VAL A 434 -12.28 22.13 4.96
CA VAL A 434 -13.67 21.66 5.04
C VAL A 434 -14.05 21.31 6.48
N LEU A 435 -13.11 20.80 7.29
CA LEU A 435 -13.34 20.50 8.71
C LEU A 435 -13.77 21.74 9.49
N VAL A 436 -13.04 22.85 9.32
CA VAL A 436 -13.35 24.11 10.01
C VAL A 436 -14.71 24.66 9.56
N GLU A 437 -15.01 24.59 8.26
CA GLU A 437 -16.33 24.96 7.72
C GLU A 437 -17.44 24.09 8.31
N ALA A 438 -17.29 22.77 8.28
CA ALA A 438 -18.28 21.81 8.77
C ALA A 438 -18.56 21.98 10.27
N LYS A 439 -17.51 22.11 11.09
CA LYS A 439 -17.64 22.33 12.54
C LYS A 439 -18.38 23.62 12.86
N GLN A 440 -18.13 24.70 12.11
CA GLN A 440 -18.88 25.95 12.27
C GLN A 440 -20.37 25.76 11.95
N MET A 441 -20.69 25.10 10.83
CA MET A 441 -22.08 24.90 10.41
C MET A 441 -22.86 23.95 11.34
N LEU A 442 -22.20 22.91 11.87
CA LEU A 442 -22.80 22.02 12.86
C LEU A 442 -23.09 22.74 14.19
N ARG A 443 -22.18 23.63 14.64
CA ARG A 443 -22.41 24.51 15.80
C ARG A 443 -23.66 25.35 15.63
N GLU A 444 -23.77 26.04 14.51
CA GLU A 444 -24.91 26.92 14.20
C GLU A 444 -26.25 26.18 14.18
N LYS A 445 -26.24 24.88 13.91
CA LYS A 445 -27.43 24.02 13.87
C LYS A 445 -27.63 23.13 15.11
N ASN A 446 -26.75 23.20 16.11
CA ASN A 446 -26.74 22.32 17.28
C ASN A 446 -26.68 20.81 16.92
N LEU A 447 -25.84 20.46 15.95
CA LEU A 447 -25.69 19.08 15.44
C LEU A 447 -24.31 18.46 15.74
N GLU A 448 -23.48 19.11 16.54
CA GLU A 448 -22.10 18.65 16.80
C GLU A 448 -22.02 17.24 17.38
N ASP A 449 -22.91 16.90 18.33
CA ASP A 449 -22.93 15.59 18.99
C ASP A 449 -23.67 14.52 18.18
N LYS A 450 -24.12 14.84 16.95
CA LYS A 450 -24.89 13.91 16.11
C LYS A 450 -24.03 13.12 15.14
N ILE A 451 -22.80 13.57 14.88
CA ILE A 451 -21.94 12.99 13.85
C ILE A 451 -20.46 13.09 14.22
N GLU A 452 -19.73 12.00 14.03
CA GLU A 452 -18.27 12.00 14.11
C GLU A 452 -17.67 12.50 12.78
N ILE A 453 -16.56 13.23 12.85
CA ILE A 453 -15.89 13.79 11.66
C ILE A 453 -14.47 13.27 11.58
N TYR A 454 -14.20 12.43 10.60
CA TYR A 454 -12.86 11.97 10.26
C TYR A 454 -12.29 12.81 9.12
N VAL A 455 -10.97 12.87 9.02
CA VAL A 455 -10.28 13.51 7.89
C VAL A 455 -9.20 12.60 7.34
N ASP A 456 -9.02 12.57 6.02
CA ASP A 456 -7.85 11.95 5.40
C ASP A 456 -7.25 12.85 4.30
N GLY A 457 -6.10 12.43 3.74
CA GLY A 457 -5.43 13.14 2.66
C GLY A 457 -4.34 14.12 3.12
N GLY A 458 -3.11 13.90 2.66
CA GLY A 458 -1.98 14.83 2.88
C GLY A 458 -1.30 14.78 4.26
N ILE A 459 -1.81 14.00 5.23
CA ILE A 459 -1.21 13.86 6.56
C ILE A 459 0.13 13.14 6.48
N ARG A 460 1.19 13.75 7.06
CA ARG A 460 2.57 13.22 7.04
C ARG A 460 3.32 13.38 8.37
N ARG A 461 2.74 14.02 9.37
CA ARG A 461 3.33 14.19 10.72
C ARG A 461 2.28 14.04 11.81
N GLY A 462 2.70 13.65 13.01
CA GLY A 462 1.88 13.71 14.22
C GLY A 462 1.39 15.14 14.51
N SER A 463 2.13 16.17 14.09
CA SER A 463 1.64 17.56 14.19
C SER A 463 0.42 17.82 13.31
N ASP A 464 0.32 17.15 12.17
CA ASP A 464 -0.85 17.27 11.30
C ASP A 464 -2.06 16.63 11.97
N VAL A 465 -1.85 15.44 12.59
CA VAL A 465 -2.89 14.75 13.37
C VAL A 465 -3.40 15.66 14.50
N VAL A 466 -2.49 16.17 15.34
CA VAL A 466 -2.87 17.03 16.47
C VAL A 466 -3.59 18.30 16.01
N LYS A 467 -3.18 18.93 14.90
CA LYS A 467 -3.90 20.08 14.32
C LYS A 467 -5.34 19.73 13.93
N ALA A 468 -5.55 18.60 13.27
CA ALA A 468 -6.89 18.16 12.89
C ALA A 468 -7.77 17.88 14.12
N LEU A 469 -7.21 17.25 15.16
CA LEU A 469 -7.92 16.99 16.42
C LEU A 469 -8.32 18.29 17.13
N CYS A 470 -7.39 19.25 17.24
CA CYS A 470 -7.71 20.58 17.81
C CYS A 470 -8.82 21.29 17.03
N LEU A 471 -8.95 21.04 15.72
CA LEU A 471 -10.01 21.60 14.87
C LEU A 471 -11.30 20.77 14.88
N GLY A 472 -11.39 19.73 15.70
CA GLY A 472 -12.61 18.96 15.95
C GLY A 472 -12.76 17.70 15.10
N ALA A 473 -11.69 17.17 14.50
CA ALA A 473 -11.70 15.83 13.94
C ALA A 473 -11.77 14.78 15.07
N THR A 474 -12.54 13.72 14.87
CA THR A 474 -12.56 12.52 15.71
C THR A 474 -11.31 11.68 15.50
N GLY A 475 -10.88 11.51 14.25
CA GLY A 475 -9.72 10.69 13.88
C GLY A 475 -9.15 11.02 12.50
N VAL A 476 -7.91 10.61 12.26
CA VAL A 476 -7.14 11.01 11.08
C VAL A 476 -6.65 9.80 10.27
N GLY A 477 -7.02 9.74 8.99
CA GLY A 477 -6.75 8.61 8.11
C GLY A 477 -5.49 8.79 7.27
N LEU A 478 -4.71 7.72 7.14
CA LEU A 478 -3.54 7.68 6.26
C LEU A 478 -3.67 6.50 5.29
N GLY A 479 -3.31 6.73 4.03
CA GLY A 479 -3.29 5.71 2.96
C GLY A 479 -1.88 5.44 2.47
N ARG A 480 -1.40 6.26 1.53
CA ARG A 480 -0.06 6.12 0.90
C ARG A 480 1.09 5.82 1.88
N PRO A 481 1.23 6.49 3.05
CA PRO A 481 2.29 6.15 3.99
C PRO A 481 2.32 4.67 4.41
N PHE A 482 1.16 4.05 4.64
CA PHE A 482 1.06 2.63 4.99
C PHE A 482 1.46 1.72 3.82
N LEU A 483 1.02 2.04 2.59
CA LEU A 483 1.47 1.33 1.38
C LEU A 483 3.00 1.35 1.24
N TYR A 484 3.61 2.51 1.49
CA TYR A 484 5.06 2.68 1.36
C TYR A 484 5.84 1.97 2.46
N ALA A 485 5.35 2.01 3.71
CA ALA A 485 5.96 1.30 4.81
C ALA A 485 5.93 -0.23 4.59
N MET A 486 4.78 -0.73 4.14
CA MET A 486 4.59 -2.13 3.78
C MET A 486 5.49 -2.56 2.61
N ALA A 487 5.61 -1.74 1.57
CA ALA A 487 6.49 -2.01 0.42
C ALA A 487 7.97 -2.17 0.80
N GLY A 488 8.42 -1.40 1.81
CA GLY A 488 9.78 -1.45 2.32
C GLY A 488 10.03 -2.63 3.27
N TYR A 489 9.15 -2.81 4.26
CA TYR A 489 9.45 -3.64 5.44
C TYR A 489 8.29 -4.55 5.89
N GLY A 490 7.23 -4.70 5.09
CA GLY A 490 6.06 -5.50 5.48
C GLY A 490 5.40 -5.00 6.77
N GLU A 491 4.95 -5.94 7.61
CA GLU A 491 4.33 -5.70 8.92
C GLU A 491 5.18 -4.82 9.84
N ASP A 492 6.49 -5.10 9.96
CA ASP A 492 7.40 -4.31 10.80
C ASP A 492 7.44 -2.84 10.38
N GLY A 493 7.33 -2.57 9.06
CA GLY A 493 7.23 -1.21 8.52
C GLY A 493 5.94 -0.51 8.95
N VAL A 494 4.82 -1.21 8.84
CA VAL A 494 3.49 -0.71 9.23
C VAL A 494 3.47 -0.40 10.74
N ALA A 495 3.97 -1.32 11.56
CA ALA A 495 4.11 -1.13 13.01
C ALA A 495 5.03 0.06 13.33
N LYS A 496 6.17 0.18 12.64
CA LYS A 496 7.09 1.31 12.84
C LYS A 496 6.47 2.65 12.46
N LEU A 497 5.66 2.70 11.40
CA LEU A 497 4.92 3.90 11.02
C LEU A 497 3.96 4.34 12.13
N ILE A 498 3.21 3.40 12.71
CA ILE A 498 2.29 3.66 13.82
C ILE A 498 3.07 4.20 15.04
N ASP A 499 4.18 3.56 15.40
CA ASP A 499 5.09 3.98 16.49
C ASP A 499 5.64 5.41 16.30
N ILE A 500 6.07 5.74 15.06
CA ILE A 500 6.54 7.10 14.74
C ILE A 500 5.42 8.12 14.96
N LEU A 501 4.21 7.85 14.46
CA LEU A 501 3.09 8.79 14.62
C LEU A 501 2.64 8.91 16.07
N GLU A 502 2.55 7.82 16.82
CA GLU A 502 2.24 7.85 18.25
C GLU A 502 3.26 8.69 19.01
N THR A 503 4.55 8.47 18.75
CA THR A 503 5.65 9.21 19.37
C THR A 503 5.58 10.70 19.04
N GLU A 504 5.35 11.06 17.77
CA GLU A 504 5.18 12.45 17.35
C GLU A 504 3.93 13.09 17.99
N ILE A 505 2.80 12.38 18.07
CA ILE A 505 1.56 12.87 18.71
C ILE A 505 1.81 13.14 20.19
N LYS A 506 2.33 12.15 20.94
CA LYS A 506 2.65 12.30 22.37
C LYS A 506 3.63 13.44 22.61
N ASN A 507 4.66 13.58 21.78
CA ASN A 507 5.62 14.69 21.89
C ASN A 507 4.94 16.04 21.69
N ASN A 508 4.14 16.20 20.63
CA ASN A 508 3.44 17.45 20.34
C ASN A 508 2.43 17.82 21.45
N MET A 509 1.69 16.86 21.99
CA MET A 509 0.75 17.09 23.10
C MET A 509 1.46 17.59 24.35
N ARG A 510 2.59 16.96 24.74
CA ARG A 510 3.43 17.45 25.85
C ARG A 510 3.87 18.90 25.62
N LEU A 511 4.34 19.22 24.41
CA LEU A 511 4.77 20.58 24.06
C LEU A 511 3.62 21.59 23.98
N LEU A 512 2.39 21.14 23.73
CA LEU A 512 1.19 21.96 23.79
C LEU A 512 0.69 22.20 25.22
N GLY A 513 1.18 21.44 26.20
CA GLY A 513 0.70 21.47 27.57
C GLY A 513 -0.62 20.73 27.74
N VAL A 514 -0.76 19.57 27.09
CA VAL A 514 -1.94 18.69 27.15
C VAL A 514 -1.49 17.23 27.29
N ASP A 515 -2.18 16.43 28.11
CA ASP A 515 -1.89 15.01 28.31
C ASP A 515 -3.02 14.05 27.90
N LYS A 516 -4.15 14.56 27.38
CA LYS A 516 -5.25 13.74 26.84
C LYS A 516 -5.83 14.28 25.54
N ILE A 517 -6.32 13.39 24.68
CA ILE A 517 -6.97 13.76 23.41
C ILE A 517 -8.23 14.59 23.63
N GLU A 518 -9.02 14.28 24.66
CA GLU A 518 -10.29 14.96 24.97
C GLU A 518 -10.12 16.46 25.27
N ASP A 519 -8.93 16.87 25.69
CA ASP A 519 -8.62 18.27 26.01
C ASP A 519 -8.18 19.09 24.80
N LEU A 520 -7.87 18.46 23.66
CA LEU A 520 -7.51 19.16 22.42
C LEU A 520 -8.72 19.90 21.85
N ASN A 521 -8.55 21.19 21.58
CA ASN A 521 -9.60 22.07 21.05
C ASN A 521 -9.01 23.26 20.29
N GLU A 522 -9.88 24.10 19.72
CA GLU A 522 -9.49 25.19 18.82
C GLU A 522 -8.60 26.25 19.49
N SER A 523 -8.56 26.33 20.83
CA SER A 523 -7.68 27.27 21.54
C SER A 523 -6.19 26.96 21.41
N PHE A 524 -5.83 25.70 21.08
CA PHE A 524 -4.46 25.24 20.89
C PHE A 524 -3.91 25.48 19.48
N VAL A 525 -4.71 26.07 18.58
CA VAL A 525 -4.31 26.34 17.20
C VAL A 525 -4.71 27.74 16.75
N ASP A 526 -3.95 28.28 15.80
CA ASP A 526 -4.30 29.46 15.03
C ASP A 526 -4.52 29.04 13.57
N ALA A 527 -5.79 28.96 13.18
CA ALA A 527 -6.23 28.59 11.84
C ALA A 527 -6.68 29.81 11.01
N ARG A 528 -6.43 31.05 11.44
CA ARG A 528 -6.89 32.26 10.73
C ARG A 528 -6.34 32.36 9.31
N ASN A 529 -5.15 31.81 9.07
CA ASN A 529 -4.50 31.80 7.77
C ASN A 529 -4.86 30.58 6.90
N LEU A 530 -5.77 29.70 7.34
CA LEU A 530 -6.08 28.46 6.63
C LEU A 530 -6.55 28.69 5.19
N LYS A 531 -7.29 29.79 4.95
CA LYS A 531 -7.80 30.18 3.62
C LYS A 531 -6.76 30.91 2.75
N LEU A 532 -5.58 31.23 3.27
CA LEU A 532 -4.57 31.99 2.55
C LEU A 532 -3.80 31.10 1.55
N ARG A 533 -4.27 31.07 0.31
CA ARG A 533 -3.58 30.44 -0.83
C ARG A 533 -2.92 31.51 -1.68
N ASN A 534 -1.60 31.63 -1.62
CA ASN A 534 -0.86 32.65 -2.38
C ASN A 534 -0.05 32.02 -3.53
N PRO A 535 -0.58 31.97 -4.76
CA PRO A 535 0.23 31.64 -5.93
C PRO A 535 1.23 32.79 -6.15
N ARG A 536 2.52 32.54 -5.89
CA ARG A 536 3.55 33.51 -6.26
C ARG A 536 3.67 33.58 -7.78
N ILE A 537 3.59 34.79 -8.31
CA ILE A 537 3.99 35.10 -9.69
C ILE A 537 5.47 35.49 -9.62
N ALA A 538 6.32 34.81 -10.38
CA ALA A 538 7.74 35.15 -10.48
C ALA A 538 7.95 36.23 -11.54
N ASP A 539 8.86 37.18 -11.28
CA ASP A 539 9.35 38.12 -12.29
C ASP A 539 10.66 37.57 -12.82
N SER A 540 10.59 36.79 -13.90
CA SER A 540 11.75 36.10 -14.46
C SER A 540 12.88 37.05 -14.83
N LEU A 541 12.57 38.25 -15.34
CA LEU A 541 13.62 39.20 -15.74
C LEU A 541 14.34 39.78 -14.52
N TYR A 542 13.58 40.14 -13.48
CA TYR A 542 14.18 40.61 -12.23
C TYR A 542 14.97 39.50 -11.53
N ASP A 543 14.37 38.31 -11.38
CA ASP A 543 14.96 37.19 -10.65
C ASP A 543 16.24 36.67 -11.32
N GLU A 544 16.30 36.66 -12.66
CA GLU A 544 17.50 36.30 -13.42
C GLU A 544 18.60 37.37 -13.37
N ALA A 545 18.22 38.66 -13.32
CA ALA A 545 19.17 39.76 -13.26
C ALA A 545 19.70 40.03 -11.83
N TYR A 546 18.96 39.60 -10.81
CA TYR A 546 19.31 39.82 -9.42
C TYR A 546 20.61 39.11 -9.05
N GLN A 547 21.56 39.87 -8.50
CA GLN A 547 22.81 39.32 -7.95
C GLN A 547 22.65 39.16 -6.44
N PRO A 548 22.55 37.93 -5.92
CA PRO A 548 22.42 37.72 -4.48
C PRO A 548 23.72 38.09 -3.78
N LEU A 549 23.61 38.52 -2.51
CA LEU A 549 24.76 38.70 -1.65
C LEU A 549 25.51 37.37 -1.50
N THR A 550 26.80 37.37 -1.79
CA THR A 550 27.66 36.19 -1.63
C THR A 550 28.15 36.08 -0.20
N PHE A 551 28.31 34.83 0.28
CA PHE A 551 29.02 34.59 1.53
C PHE A 551 30.50 35.00 1.38
N PRO A 552 31.17 35.44 2.45
CA PRO A 552 32.60 35.74 2.40
C PRO A 552 33.39 34.51 1.93
N GLU A 553 34.33 34.70 1.01
CA GLU A 553 35.25 33.65 0.60
C GLU A 553 36.24 33.32 1.72
N PHE A 554 36.62 32.04 1.86
CA PHE A 554 37.72 31.65 2.73
C PHE A 554 39.01 32.28 2.19
N ARG A 555 39.77 32.91 3.08
CA ARG A 555 41.05 33.56 2.77
C ARG A 555 42.16 32.56 2.46
#